data_AF-G0PIS3-F1
#
_entry.id   AF-G0PIS3-F1
#
_cell.length_a   1.000
_cell.length_b   1.000
_cell.length_c   1.000
_cell.angle_alpha   90.00
_cell.angle_beta   90.00
_cell.angle_gamma   90.00
#
_symmetry.space_group_name_H-M   'P 1'
#
loop_
_entity.id
_entity.type
_entity.pdbx_description
1 polymer ?
#
loop_
_entity_poly.entity_id
_entity_poly.type
_entity_poly.pdbx_seq_one_letter_code
_entity_poly.pdbx_strand_id
1 'polypeptide(L)'
;MSFADELKLVAPEDRGLYEEAYEKNGKVGSEIPVEMAKVQCPPGGYRHPRRTVYVTFYTHSDHKIVRMYLDEESCFEEVAQKAAVLLPTVQWKICSGTQYQYDFEFHSSRQLWDSIQRTPICRFYYLLIRLERLHPVSPDVRCDSCKRSIIGHRFKCTECADFDICQSCEGLAVHSEHAMLRIVNSGTHVPGYITANAPSYVFGH
;
A
#
# COMPACT_ATOMS: atom_id res chain seq x y z
N MET A 1 21.52 -11.24 -10.57
CA MET A 1 20.88 -11.55 -9.28
C MET A 1 21.43 -12.89 -8.80
N SER A 2 21.95 -12.99 -7.57
CA SER A 2 22.44 -14.24 -7.00
C SER A 2 21.30 -15.08 -6.41
N PHE A 3 21.53 -16.35 -6.06
CA PHE A 3 20.53 -17.19 -5.39
C PHE A 3 20.07 -16.56 -4.06
N ALA A 4 21.00 -16.02 -3.28
CA ALA A 4 20.69 -15.33 -2.03
C ALA A 4 19.85 -14.07 -2.24
N ASP A 5 19.99 -13.39 -3.39
CA ASP A 5 19.15 -12.23 -3.72
C ASP A 5 17.74 -12.65 -4.15
N GLU A 6 17.60 -13.77 -4.86
CA GLU A 6 16.28 -14.33 -5.18
C GLU A 6 15.55 -14.77 -3.92
N LEU A 7 16.24 -15.42 -2.98
CA LEU A 7 15.63 -15.89 -1.73
C LEU A 7 15.05 -14.75 -0.88
N LYS A 8 15.61 -13.53 -0.99
CA LYS A 8 15.07 -12.33 -0.35
C LYS A 8 13.71 -11.92 -0.90
N LEU A 9 13.33 -12.35 -2.12
CA LEU A 9 12.04 -12.08 -2.75
C LEU A 9 10.94 -13.06 -2.33
N VAL A 10 11.31 -14.12 -1.62
CA VAL A 10 10.40 -15.17 -1.14
C VAL A 10 10.01 -14.88 0.32
N ALA A 11 8.76 -15.17 0.66
CA ALA A 11 8.28 -15.10 2.03
C ALA A 11 9.14 -15.98 2.95
N PRO A 12 9.52 -15.55 4.18
CA PRO A 12 10.44 -16.29 5.03
C PRO A 12 10.06 -17.75 5.27
N GLU A 13 8.76 -18.04 5.38
CA GLU A 13 8.19 -19.38 5.55
C GLU A 13 8.46 -20.34 4.38
N ASP A 14 8.57 -19.82 3.15
CA ASP A 14 8.73 -20.63 1.94
C ASP A 14 10.21 -20.75 1.51
N ARG A 15 11.15 -20.04 2.17
CA ARG A 15 12.57 -20.01 1.78
C ARG A 15 13.25 -21.38 1.85
N GLY A 16 12.98 -22.14 2.91
CA GLY A 16 13.57 -23.47 3.10
C GLY A 16 13.28 -24.44 1.95
N LEU A 17 12.10 -24.32 1.32
CA LEU A 17 11.74 -25.13 0.15
C LEU A 17 12.67 -24.88 -1.03
N TYR A 18 13.03 -23.61 -1.27
CA TYR A 18 13.93 -23.24 -2.37
C TYR A 18 15.40 -23.57 -2.05
N GLU A 19 15.81 -23.46 -0.80
CA GLU A 19 17.14 -23.88 -0.35
C GLU A 19 17.34 -25.38 -0.54
N GLU A 20 16.40 -26.20 -0.03
CA GLU A 20 16.45 -27.66 -0.21
C GLU A 20 16.42 -28.08 -1.69
N ALA A 21 15.59 -27.41 -2.50
CA ALA A 21 15.51 -27.71 -3.93
C ALA A 21 16.81 -27.34 -4.66
N TYR A 22 17.44 -26.23 -4.29
CA TYR A 22 18.72 -25.80 -4.86
C TYR A 22 19.86 -26.77 -4.50
N GLU A 23 19.88 -27.26 -3.27
CA GLU A 23 20.84 -28.26 -2.79
C GLU A 23 20.65 -29.63 -3.46
N LYS A 24 19.40 -30.09 -3.60
CA LYS A 24 19.09 -31.41 -4.19
C LYS A 24 19.27 -31.46 -5.71
N ASN A 25 18.90 -30.41 -6.43
CA ASN A 25 18.82 -30.44 -7.91
C ASN A 25 20.04 -29.83 -8.61
N GLY A 26 21.06 -29.37 -7.87
CA GLY A 26 22.32 -28.90 -8.44
C GLY A 26 22.15 -27.85 -9.53
N LYS A 27 21.98 -26.58 -9.14
CA LYS A 27 22.00 -25.39 -10.04
C LYS A 27 20.99 -25.35 -11.20
N VAL A 28 20.07 -26.29 -11.37
CA VAL A 28 19.06 -26.24 -12.44
C VAL A 28 17.64 -26.13 -11.86
N GLY A 29 17.01 -25.00 -12.15
CA GLY A 29 15.71 -24.58 -11.64
C GLY A 29 14.59 -25.57 -11.89
N SER A 30 14.27 -26.35 -10.86
CA SER A 30 12.98 -27.00 -10.73
C SER A 30 11.93 -25.94 -10.39
N GLU A 31 10.87 -25.85 -11.20
CA GLU A 31 9.64 -25.18 -10.77
C GLU A 31 9.15 -25.90 -9.51
N ILE A 32 9.27 -25.27 -8.35
CA ILE A 32 8.70 -25.81 -7.12
C ILE A 32 7.20 -25.58 -7.22
N PRO A 33 6.37 -26.63 -7.31
CA PRO A 33 4.94 -26.47 -7.34
C PRO A 33 4.52 -26.15 -5.91
N VAL A 34 4.55 -24.86 -5.54
CA VAL A 34 3.87 -24.39 -4.33
C VAL A 34 2.39 -24.65 -4.58
N GLU A 35 1.88 -25.68 -3.93
CA GLU A 35 0.64 -26.40 -4.19
C GLU A 35 -0.43 -25.54 -4.88
N MET A 36 -0.74 -25.91 -6.12
CA MET A 36 -1.84 -25.34 -6.89
C MET A 36 -3.13 -25.67 -6.15
N ALA A 37 -3.64 -24.74 -5.35
CA ALA A 37 -4.96 -24.88 -4.74
C ALA A 37 -5.95 -25.10 -5.88
N LYS A 38 -6.49 -26.32 -5.92
CA LYS A 38 -7.55 -26.78 -6.82
C LYS A 38 -8.79 -25.91 -6.59
N VAL A 39 -8.86 -24.76 -7.26
CA VAL A 39 -10.13 -24.06 -7.46
C VAL A 39 -10.80 -24.75 -8.63
N GLN A 40 -11.74 -25.66 -8.30
CA GLN A 40 -12.57 -26.35 -9.28
C GLN A 40 -13.53 -25.33 -9.89
N CYS A 41 -13.40 -25.03 -11.18
CA CYS A 41 -14.34 -24.15 -11.89
C CYS A 41 -15.61 -24.91 -12.29
N PRO A 42 -16.75 -24.20 -12.44
CA PRO A 42 -17.92 -24.69 -13.14
C PRO A 42 -17.61 -24.94 -14.63
N PRO A 43 -18.31 -25.87 -15.29
CA PRO A 43 -18.10 -26.15 -16.71
C PRO A 43 -18.66 -25.00 -17.58
N GLY A 44 -17.79 -24.27 -18.30
CA GLY A 44 -18.23 -23.40 -19.41
C GLY A 44 -17.53 -22.05 -19.64
N GLY A 45 -16.54 -21.65 -18.84
CA GLY A 45 -15.83 -20.36 -19.03
C GLY A 45 -14.39 -20.50 -19.56
N TYR A 46 -13.94 -19.57 -20.40
CA TYR A 46 -12.52 -19.42 -20.73
C TYR A 46 -11.71 -19.18 -19.45
N ARG A 47 -10.64 -19.96 -19.26
CA ARG A 47 -9.82 -19.92 -18.04
C ARG A 47 -8.71 -18.91 -18.21
N HIS A 48 -8.75 -17.80 -17.48
CA HIS A 48 -7.60 -16.91 -17.36
C HIS A 48 -6.47 -17.64 -16.59
N PRO A 49 -5.20 -17.51 -17.01
CA PRO A 49 -4.10 -18.21 -16.38
C PRO A 49 -3.80 -17.59 -15.02
N ARG A 50 -4.13 -18.29 -13.92
CA ARG A 50 -3.72 -17.87 -12.57
C ARG A 50 -2.27 -18.25 -12.28
N ARG A 51 -1.54 -17.38 -11.59
CA ARG A 51 -0.14 -17.60 -11.21
C ARG A 51 0.08 -17.34 -9.72
N THR A 52 0.90 -18.15 -9.09
CA THR A 52 1.42 -17.88 -7.75
C THR A 52 2.55 -16.88 -7.87
N VAL A 53 2.41 -15.73 -7.21
CA VAL A 53 3.35 -14.61 -7.28
C VAL A 53 3.73 -14.17 -5.88
N TYR A 54 5.02 -13.99 -5.62
CA TYR A 54 5.52 -13.34 -4.41
C TYR A 54 5.49 -11.83 -4.59
N VAL A 55 4.55 -11.17 -3.94
CA VAL A 55 4.38 -9.71 -4.01
C VAL A 55 5.10 -9.09 -2.82
N THR A 56 6.05 -8.21 -3.10
CA THR A 56 6.74 -7.41 -2.07
C THR A 56 6.12 -6.02 -2.03
N PHE A 57 5.47 -5.70 -0.92
CA PHE A 57 4.91 -4.37 -0.64
C PHE A 57 5.94 -3.53 0.11
N TYR A 58 6.55 -2.57 -0.56
CA TYR A 58 7.42 -1.56 0.04
C TYR A 58 6.59 -0.38 0.55
N THR A 59 6.89 0.06 1.76
CA THR A 59 6.48 1.34 2.34
C THR A 59 7.72 2.23 2.51
N HIS A 60 7.55 3.45 3.03
CA HIS A 60 8.68 4.36 3.26
C HIS A 60 9.71 3.82 4.29
N SER A 61 9.28 2.97 5.23
CA SER A 61 10.12 2.52 6.35
C SER A 61 10.35 1.01 6.41
N ASP A 62 9.54 0.22 5.70
CA ASP A 62 9.54 -1.23 5.82
C ASP A 62 8.99 -1.90 4.55
N HIS A 63 9.15 -3.21 4.41
CA HIS A 63 8.55 -4.00 3.35
C HIS A 63 7.96 -5.31 3.86
N LYS A 64 6.89 -5.76 3.22
CA LYS A 64 6.25 -7.05 3.52
C LYS A 64 6.15 -7.89 2.26
N ILE A 65 6.57 -9.14 2.36
CA ILE A 65 6.50 -10.11 1.26
C ILE A 65 5.34 -11.03 1.52
N VAL A 66 4.45 -11.17 0.54
CA VAL A 66 3.27 -12.03 0.65
C VAL A 66 3.11 -12.88 -0.60
N ARG A 67 2.84 -14.16 -0.40
CA ARG A 67 2.43 -15.06 -1.48
C ARG A 67 0.98 -14.79 -1.86
N MET A 68 0.73 -14.52 -3.13
CA MET A 68 -0.60 -14.26 -3.69
C MET A 68 -0.87 -15.17 -4.90
N TYR A 69 -2.15 -15.47 -5.14
CA TYR A 69 -2.61 -16.23 -6.30
C TYR A 69 -3.35 -15.29 -7.24
N LEU A 70 -2.61 -14.68 -8.16
CA LEU A 70 -3.13 -13.59 -8.99
C LEU A 70 -3.76 -14.11 -10.28
N ASP A 71 -4.86 -13.49 -10.66
CA ASP A 71 -5.55 -13.66 -11.95
C ASP A 71 -5.25 -12.48 -12.89
N GLU A 72 -5.08 -12.73 -14.19
CA GLU A 72 -4.72 -11.67 -15.16
C GLU A 72 -5.72 -10.52 -15.20
N GLU A 73 -7.02 -10.80 -15.04
CA GLU A 73 -8.06 -9.77 -15.13
C GLU A 73 -8.29 -9.03 -13.80
N SER A 74 -8.17 -9.71 -12.66
CA SER A 74 -8.48 -9.16 -11.33
C SER A 74 -7.27 -8.93 -10.42
N CYS A 75 -6.05 -9.08 -10.92
CA CYS A 75 -4.85 -8.95 -10.09
C CYS A 75 -4.73 -7.56 -9.43
N PHE A 76 -5.21 -6.49 -10.07
CA PHE A 76 -5.16 -5.16 -9.47
C PHE A 76 -6.04 -5.06 -8.22
N GLU A 77 -7.30 -5.48 -8.30
CA GLU A 77 -8.19 -5.46 -7.13
C GLU A 77 -7.68 -6.38 -6.02
N GLU A 78 -7.17 -7.56 -6.35
CA GLU A 78 -6.64 -8.51 -5.38
C GLU A 78 -5.43 -7.93 -4.62
N VAL A 79 -4.49 -7.32 -5.35
CA VAL A 79 -3.34 -6.63 -4.76
C VAL A 79 -3.79 -5.44 -3.92
N ALA A 80 -4.73 -4.63 -4.41
CA ALA A 80 -5.26 -3.49 -3.68
C ALA A 80 -5.94 -3.90 -2.37
N GLN A 81 -6.78 -4.93 -2.42
CA GLN A 81 -7.43 -5.51 -1.23
C GLN A 81 -6.39 -6.03 -0.25
N LYS A 82 -5.35 -6.72 -0.74
CA LYS A 82 -4.28 -7.21 0.13
C LYS A 82 -3.50 -6.07 0.79
N ALA A 83 -3.19 -5.01 0.06
CA ALA A 83 -2.57 -3.81 0.60
C ALA A 83 -3.44 -3.15 1.69
N ALA A 84 -4.76 -3.06 1.46
CA ALA A 84 -5.71 -2.53 2.44
C ALA A 84 -5.79 -3.40 3.71
N VAL A 85 -5.72 -4.73 3.60
CA VAL A 85 -5.67 -5.63 4.75
C VAL A 85 -4.35 -5.49 5.52
N LEU A 86 -3.22 -5.39 4.81
CA LEU A 86 -1.91 -5.26 5.43
C LEU A 86 -1.74 -3.91 6.15
N LEU A 87 -2.36 -2.85 5.62
CA LEU A 87 -2.23 -1.49 6.09
C LEU A 87 -3.58 -0.74 5.96
N PRO A 88 -4.52 -0.95 6.90
CA PRO A 88 -5.91 -0.48 6.77
C PRO A 88 -6.10 1.04 6.99
N THR A 89 -5.04 1.75 7.36
CA THR A 89 -5.14 3.12 7.89
C THR A 89 -5.23 4.20 6.83
N VAL A 90 -4.97 3.90 5.56
CA VAL A 90 -4.99 4.88 4.45
C VAL A 90 -5.34 4.23 3.12
N GLN A 91 -5.77 5.05 2.15
CA GLN A 91 -5.82 4.66 0.75
C GLN A 91 -4.40 4.70 0.16
N TRP A 92 -4.10 3.74 -0.71
CA TRP A 92 -2.76 3.55 -1.27
C TRP A 92 -2.79 3.76 -2.78
N LYS A 93 -1.80 4.48 -3.28
CA LYS A 93 -1.39 4.38 -4.67
C LYS A 93 -0.50 3.16 -4.81
N ILE A 94 -0.82 2.31 -5.78
CA ILE A 94 -0.06 1.10 -6.08
C ILE A 94 0.89 1.46 -7.20
N CYS A 95 2.19 1.48 -6.90
CA CYS A 95 3.22 1.86 -7.84
C CYS A 95 4.20 0.72 -8.07
N SER A 96 4.75 0.61 -9.28
CA SER A 96 5.92 -0.22 -9.54
C SER A 96 7.12 0.42 -8.87
N GLY A 97 7.88 -0.38 -8.12
CA GLY A 97 9.15 0.07 -7.59
C GLY A 97 9.57 -0.59 -6.28
N THR A 98 10.62 -0.04 -5.71
CA THR A 98 11.23 -0.47 -4.44
C THR A 98 11.19 0.68 -3.42
N GLN A 99 11.72 0.45 -2.22
CA GLN A 99 11.89 1.53 -1.23
C GLN A 99 12.74 2.72 -1.71
N TYR A 100 13.62 2.52 -2.70
CA TYR A 100 14.52 3.58 -3.19
C TYR A 100 14.17 4.11 -4.59
N GLN A 101 13.32 3.39 -5.33
CA GLN A 101 13.02 3.69 -6.72
C GLN A 101 11.51 3.71 -6.94
N TYR A 102 11.03 4.77 -7.58
CA TYR A 102 9.68 4.91 -8.09
C TYR A 102 9.74 4.80 -9.61
N ASP A 103 9.01 3.84 -10.20
CA ASP A 103 8.95 3.69 -11.65
C ASP A 103 7.68 4.36 -12.21
N PHE A 104 6.50 3.83 -11.89
CA PHE A 104 5.20 4.32 -12.37
C PHE A 104 4.02 3.86 -11.51
N GLU A 105 2.89 4.55 -11.58
CA GLU A 105 1.63 4.17 -10.92
C GLU A 105 0.84 3.17 -11.80
N PHE A 106 0.34 2.11 -11.18
CA PHE A 106 -0.51 1.13 -11.86
C PHE A 106 -1.94 1.65 -11.95
N HIS A 107 -2.52 1.60 -13.14
CA HIS A 107 -3.91 2.02 -13.38
C HIS A 107 -4.80 0.89 -13.90
N SER A 108 -4.25 -0.31 -14.12
CA SER A 108 -5.02 -1.47 -14.57
C SER A 108 -4.35 -2.80 -14.20
N SER A 109 -5.16 -3.87 -14.11
CA SER A 109 -4.70 -5.25 -13.94
C SER A 109 -3.70 -5.66 -15.02
N ARG A 110 -3.91 -5.25 -16.27
CA ARG A 110 -2.99 -5.57 -17.37
C ARG A 110 -1.59 -5.00 -17.15
N GLN A 111 -1.47 -3.74 -16.74
CA GLN A 111 -0.16 -3.14 -16.43
C GLN A 111 0.54 -3.85 -15.28
N LEU A 112 -0.23 -4.24 -14.26
CA LEU A 112 0.30 -4.96 -13.11
C LEU A 112 0.77 -6.36 -13.50
N TRP A 113 -0.03 -7.07 -14.31
CA TRP A 113 0.28 -8.40 -14.81
C TRP A 113 1.55 -8.42 -15.67
N ASP A 114 1.69 -7.46 -16.58
CA ASP A 114 2.85 -7.30 -17.45
C ASP A 114 4.13 -6.99 -16.66
N SER A 115 4.00 -6.50 -15.43
CA SER A 115 5.12 -6.18 -14.54
C SER A 115 5.57 -7.36 -13.66
N ILE A 116 4.88 -8.50 -13.71
CA ILE A 116 5.27 -9.71 -13.00
C ILE A 116 6.53 -10.28 -13.66
N GLN A 117 7.60 -10.42 -12.86
CA GLN A 117 8.88 -10.93 -13.33
C GLN A 117 9.10 -12.36 -12.86
N ARG A 118 9.98 -13.08 -13.55
CA ARG A 118 10.38 -14.45 -13.19
C ARG A 118 11.86 -14.46 -12.85
N THR A 119 12.22 -15.10 -11.75
CA THR A 119 13.63 -15.18 -11.37
C THR A 119 14.41 -16.18 -12.25
N PRO A 120 15.69 -15.91 -12.56
CA PRO A 120 16.48 -16.78 -13.44
C PRO A 120 16.88 -18.11 -12.79
N ILE A 121 17.14 -18.15 -11.49
CA ILE A 121 17.66 -19.36 -10.80
C ILE A 121 16.51 -20.23 -10.30
N CYS A 122 15.67 -19.69 -9.42
CA CYS A 122 14.59 -20.40 -8.75
C CYS A 122 13.30 -20.47 -9.58
N ARG A 123 13.20 -19.68 -10.66
CA ARG A 123 12.11 -19.72 -11.64
C ARG A 123 10.71 -19.43 -11.08
N PHE A 124 10.60 -18.80 -9.91
CA PHE A 124 9.33 -18.34 -9.37
C PHE A 124 8.98 -16.93 -9.87
N TYR A 125 7.70 -16.58 -9.76
CA TYR A 125 7.20 -15.25 -10.13
C TYR A 125 7.20 -14.30 -8.94
N TYR A 126 7.62 -13.06 -9.17
CA TYR A 126 7.63 -12.01 -8.16
C TYR A 126 7.16 -10.68 -8.74
N LEU A 127 6.68 -9.82 -7.86
CA LEU A 127 6.24 -8.46 -8.18
C LEU A 127 6.67 -7.51 -7.07
N LEU A 128 7.24 -6.37 -7.45
CA LEU A 128 7.68 -5.34 -6.52
C LEU A 128 6.71 -4.17 -6.59
N ILE A 129 6.06 -3.90 -5.46
CA ILE A 129 5.06 -2.86 -5.34
C ILE A 129 5.49 -1.88 -4.28
N ARG A 130 5.57 -0.62 -4.66
CA ARG A 130 5.71 0.49 -3.74
C ARG A 130 4.32 1.05 -3.43
N LEU A 131 3.95 1.01 -2.15
CA LEU A 131 2.72 1.59 -1.65
C LEU A 131 2.99 3.05 -1.26
N GLU A 132 2.50 3.97 -2.06
CA GLU A 132 2.54 5.39 -1.76
C GLU A 132 1.25 5.81 -1.05
N ARG A 133 1.40 6.49 0.08
CA ARG A 133 0.24 6.96 0.85
C ARG A 133 -0.51 7.99 0.02
N LEU A 134 -1.76 7.69 -0.35
CA LEU A 134 -2.64 8.71 -0.90
C LEU A 134 -3.05 9.59 0.26
N HIS A 135 -2.32 10.69 0.42
CA HIS A 135 -2.68 11.70 1.38
C HIS A 135 -3.92 12.42 0.85
N PRO A 136 -5.07 12.37 1.57
CA PRO A 136 -6.21 13.20 1.20
C PRO A 136 -5.75 14.66 1.17
N VAL A 137 -5.90 15.29 0.02
CA VAL A 137 -5.62 16.71 -0.14
C VAL A 137 -6.91 17.44 0.18
N SER A 138 -6.83 18.44 1.04
CA SER A 138 -7.91 19.40 1.25
C SER A 138 -7.58 20.64 0.41
N PRO A 139 -7.88 20.66 -0.90
CA PRO A 139 -7.41 21.71 -1.81
C PRO A 139 -7.85 23.12 -1.36
N ASP A 140 -9.00 23.20 -0.67
CA ASP A 140 -9.60 24.45 -0.21
C ASP A 140 -9.02 24.94 1.13
N VAL A 141 -8.12 24.19 1.77
CA VAL A 141 -7.58 24.53 3.10
C VAL A 141 -6.05 24.60 3.07
N ARG A 142 -5.53 25.74 3.53
CA ARG A 142 -4.09 25.99 3.66
C ARG A 142 -3.68 25.96 5.12
N CYS A 143 -2.48 25.46 5.38
CA CYS A 143 -1.88 25.49 6.71
C CYS A 143 -1.60 26.94 7.12
N ASP A 144 -2.10 27.38 8.27
CA ASP A 144 -1.90 28.74 8.76
C ASP A 144 -0.46 29.04 9.16
N SER A 145 0.30 28.02 9.51
CA SER A 145 1.72 28.16 9.86
C SER A 145 2.61 28.25 8.62
N CYS A 146 2.55 27.29 7.70
CA CYS A 146 3.46 27.24 6.54
C CYS A 146 2.86 27.73 5.21
N LYS A 147 1.58 28.14 5.20
CA LYS A 147 0.82 28.70 4.06
C LYS A 147 0.71 27.80 2.81
N ARG A 148 1.15 26.55 2.91
CA ARG A 148 1.00 25.51 1.88
C ARG A 148 -0.36 24.80 2.01
N SER A 149 -0.86 24.25 0.91
CA SER A 149 -2.06 23.39 0.94
C SER A 149 -1.84 22.19 1.87
N ILE A 150 -2.87 21.84 2.63
CA ILE A 150 -2.79 20.72 3.56
C ILE A 150 -2.87 19.40 2.78
N ILE A 151 -1.77 18.65 2.82
CA ILE A 151 -1.65 17.30 2.27
C ILE A 151 -1.66 16.32 3.45
N GLY A 152 -2.63 15.42 3.49
CA GLY A 152 -2.74 14.38 4.51
C GLY A 152 -3.73 14.77 5.59
N HIS A 153 -3.31 14.66 6.85
CA HIS A 153 -4.19 15.01 7.97
C HIS A 153 -4.25 16.53 8.16
N ARG A 154 -5.48 17.05 8.18
CA ARG A 154 -5.78 18.42 8.59
C ARG A 154 -5.97 18.44 10.09
N PHE A 155 -5.32 19.38 10.77
CA PHE A 155 -5.48 19.59 12.20
C PHE A 155 -6.16 20.93 12.41
N LYS A 156 -7.42 20.91 12.82
CA LYS A 156 -8.22 22.11 13.07
C LYS A 156 -8.21 22.46 14.55
N CYS A 157 -7.91 23.70 14.89
CA CYS A 157 -7.99 24.16 16.27
C CYS A 157 -9.44 24.17 16.76
N THR A 158 -9.64 23.78 18.01
CA THR A 158 -10.96 23.76 18.66
C THR A 158 -11.35 25.11 19.29
N GLU A 159 -10.41 26.05 19.38
CA GLU A 159 -10.59 27.33 20.06
C GLU A 159 -10.41 28.52 19.11
N CYS A 160 -9.45 28.45 18.18
CA CYS A 160 -9.15 29.53 17.26
C CYS A 160 -10.07 29.55 16.03
N ALA A 161 -10.41 30.75 15.59
CA ALA A 161 -11.16 30.98 14.36
C ALA A 161 -10.35 30.52 13.13
N ASP A 162 -10.92 29.62 12.33
CA ASP A 162 -10.35 29.15 11.06
C ASP A 162 -8.85 28.79 11.08
N PHE A 163 -8.36 28.29 12.21
CA PHE A 163 -6.96 27.90 12.34
C PHE A 163 -6.76 26.42 12.02
N ASP A 164 -6.02 26.15 10.96
CA ASP A 164 -5.71 24.83 10.45
C ASP A 164 -4.22 24.64 10.22
N ILE A 165 -3.66 23.51 10.67
CA ILE A 165 -2.26 23.16 10.39
C ILE A 165 -2.16 21.80 9.71
N CYS A 166 -1.09 21.63 8.93
CA CYS A 166 -0.75 20.35 8.32
C CYS A 166 -0.02 19.44 9.31
N GLN A 167 0.02 18.14 9.00
CA GLN A 167 0.74 17.14 9.79
C GLN A 167 2.21 17.48 10.05
N SER A 168 2.91 18.14 9.12
CA SER A 168 4.30 18.54 9.35
C SER A 168 4.43 19.66 10.40
N CYS A 169 3.50 20.63 10.41
CA CYS A 169 3.50 21.71 11.40
C CYS A 169 3.07 21.19 12.77
N GLU A 170 2.10 20.26 12.81
CA GLU A 170 1.70 19.58 14.05
C GLU A 170 2.86 18.76 14.64
N GLY A 171 3.61 18.02 13.82
CA GLY A 171 4.80 17.28 14.27
C GLY A 171 5.95 18.17 14.78
N LEU A 172 5.93 19.46 14.47
CA LEU A 172 6.84 20.47 15.04
C LEU A 172 6.27 21.15 16.30
N ALA A 173 5.15 20.63 16.83
CA ALA A 173 4.42 21.17 17.98
C ALA A 173 4.00 22.64 17.80
N VAL A 174 3.76 23.07 16.55
CA VAL A 174 3.21 24.40 16.27
C VAL A 174 1.79 24.47 16.82
N HIS A 175 1.48 25.54 17.55
CA HIS A 175 0.17 25.75 18.16
C HIS A 175 -0.23 24.66 19.17
N SER A 176 0.74 24.25 20.00
CA SER A 176 0.58 23.18 21.00
C SER A 176 -0.19 23.58 22.26
N GLU A 177 -0.51 24.86 22.41
CA GLU A 177 -1.30 25.42 23.50
C GLU A 177 -2.78 25.06 23.45
N HIS A 178 -3.31 24.69 22.27
CA HIS A 178 -4.72 24.35 22.06
C HIS A 178 -4.90 22.92 21.57
N ALA A 179 -6.05 22.33 21.92
CA ALA A 179 -6.42 21.02 21.42
C ALA A 179 -6.80 21.08 19.93
N MET A 180 -6.27 20.13 19.15
CA MET A 180 -6.47 20.04 17.71
C MET A 180 -7.34 18.83 17.34
N LEU A 181 -8.31 19.02 16.45
CA LEU A 181 -9.05 17.92 15.83
C LEU A 181 -8.34 17.43 14.58
N ARG A 182 -8.02 16.14 14.54
CA ARG A 182 -7.47 15.48 13.36
C ARG A 182 -8.60 15.09 12.39
N ILE A 183 -8.69 15.81 11.29
CA ILE A 183 -9.58 15.55 10.16
C ILE A 183 -8.79 14.78 9.10
N VAL A 184 -9.18 13.52 8.87
CA VAL A 184 -8.47 12.64 7.94
C VAL A 184 -8.91 12.91 6.51
N ASN A 185 -10.20 13.03 6.25
CA ASN A 185 -10.77 13.29 4.93
C ASN A 185 -12.16 13.94 5.09
N SER A 186 -12.83 14.26 3.99
CA SER A 186 -14.19 14.82 3.99
C SER A 186 -15.23 13.91 4.64
N GLY A 187 -14.96 12.61 4.79
CA GLY A 187 -15.82 11.66 5.50
C GLY A 187 -15.57 11.60 7.01
N THR A 188 -14.65 12.40 7.56
CA THR A 188 -14.41 12.43 9.00
C THR A 188 -15.60 13.10 9.72
N HIS A 189 -16.43 12.29 10.37
CA HIS A 189 -17.57 12.77 11.14
C HIS A 189 -17.10 13.31 12.50
N VAL A 190 -17.27 14.63 12.70
CA VAL A 190 -17.05 15.27 14.00
C VAL A 190 -18.40 15.27 14.74
N PRO A 191 -18.50 14.61 15.91
CA PRO A 191 -19.75 14.59 16.67
C PRO A 191 -20.26 16.00 16.99
N GLY A 192 -21.55 16.21 16.82
CA GLY A 192 -22.17 17.52 17.00
C GLY A 192 -21.94 18.14 18.38
N TYR A 193 -21.80 17.36 19.45
CA TYR A 193 -21.51 17.91 20.78
C TYR A 193 -20.12 18.58 20.90
N ILE A 194 -19.18 18.27 19.99
CA ILE A 194 -17.87 18.92 19.92
C ILE A 194 -17.99 20.30 19.26
N THR A 195 -18.87 20.44 18.27
CA THR A 195 -19.04 21.66 17.49
C THR A 195 -20.22 22.54 17.94
N ALA A 196 -21.19 21.97 18.67
CA ALA A 196 -22.43 22.66 19.05
C ALA A 196 -22.23 23.83 20.01
N ASN A 197 -21.21 23.74 20.86
CA ASN A 197 -20.84 24.82 21.79
C ASN A 197 -19.67 25.65 21.26
N ALA A 198 -19.12 25.31 20.10
CA ALA A 198 -18.04 26.07 19.53
C ALA A 198 -18.60 27.39 18.99
N PRO A 199 -17.90 28.52 19.20
CA PRO A 199 -18.29 29.77 18.58
C PRO A 199 -18.40 29.61 17.06
N SER A 200 -19.35 30.30 16.43
CA SER A 200 -19.64 30.17 14.99
C SER A 200 -18.44 30.49 14.09
N TYR A 201 -17.47 31.26 14.59
CA TYR A 201 -16.21 31.56 13.90
C TYR A 201 -15.18 30.44 13.96
N VAL A 202 -15.37 29.43 14.82
CA VAL A 202 -14.47 28.28 14.96
C VAL A 202 -14.84 27.20 13.97
N PHE A 203 -16.12 26.82 13.88
CA PHE A 203 -16.62 25.88 12.88
C PHE A 203 -17.76 26.58 12.12
N GLY A 204 -17.45 27.19 10.97
CA GLY A 204 -18.45 27.83 10.12
C GLY A 204 -19.61 26.87 9.83
N HIS A 205 -20.84 27.35 10.02
CA HIS A 205 -22.08 26.60 9.74
C HIS A 205 -22.41 26.58 8.25
#